data_AF-A0A523WGY4-F1
#
_entry.id   AF-A0A523WGY4-F1
#
_cell.length_a   1.000
_cell.length_b   1.000
_cell.length_c   1.000
_cell.angle_alpha   90.00
_cell.angle_beta   90.00
_cell.angle_gamma   90.00
#
_symmetry.space_group_name_H-M   'P 1'
#
loop_
_entity.id
_entity.type
_entity.pdbx_description
1 polymer ?
#
loop_
_entity_poly.entity_id
_entity_poly.type
_entity_poly.pdbx_seq_one_letter_code
_entity_poly.pdbx_strand_id
1 'polypeptide(L)' 'MAKFLKKRGNSIHHISFEVEDIDAALSHLKEKGVELIDKEPRVGAEGKRIAFIHPKSCAGILIELKEKT' A
#
# COMPACT_ATOMS: atom_id res chain seq x y z
N MET A 1 -7.26 -4.39 -12.64
CA MET A 1 -7.00 -3.26 -13.57
C MET A 1 -8.23 -2.80 -14.37
N ALA A 2 -8.97 -3.68 -15.06
CA ALA A 2 -10.12 -3.27 -15.90
C ALA A 2 -11.16 -2.38 -15.19
N LYS A 3 -11.53 -2.69 -13.94
CA LYS A 3 -12.47 -1.89 -13.13
C LYS A 3 -11.93 -0.50 -12.77
N PHE A 4 -10.62 -0.37 -12.56
CA PHE A 4 -9.99 0.92 -12.24
C PHE A 4 -9.97 1.83 -13.47
N LEU A 5 -9.50 1.32 -14.61
CA LEU A 5 -9.44 2.07 -15.87
C LEU A 5 -10.82 2.57 -16.29
N LYS A 6 -11.87 1.75 -16.15
CA LYS A 6 -13.26 2.16 -16.44
C LYS A 6 -13.75 3.30 -15.53
N LYS A 7 -13.26 3.41 -14.29
CA LYS A 7 -13.72 4.39 -13.29
C LYS A 7 -12.88 5.66 -13.26
N ARG A 8 -11.57 5.56 -13.51
CA ARG A 8 -10.58 6.64 -13.31
C ARG A 8 -9.83 7.02 -14.59
N GLY A 9 -10.01 6.30 -15.69
CA GLY A 9 -9.24 6.50 -16.92
C GLY A 9 -7.75 6.22 -16.74
N ASN A 10 -6.95 6.71 -17.69
CA ASN A 10 -5.49 6.65 -17.61
C ASN A 10 -5.00 7.65 -16.56
N SER A 11 -4.65 7.14 -15.38
CA SER A 11 -4.21 7.93 -14.22
C SER A 11 -3.24 7.13 -13.36
N ILE A 12 -2.64 7.78 -12.37
CA ILE A 12 -1.77 7.11 -11.39
C ILE A 12 -2.61 6.08 -10.62
N HIS A 13 -2.18 4.81 -10.66
CA HIS A 13 -2.89 3.72 -10.02
C HIS A 13 -2.61 3.64 -8.51
N HIS A 14 -1.33 3.71 -8.12
CA HIS A 14 -0.88 3.80 -6.74
C HIS A 14 0.51 4.45 -6.68
N ILE A 15 0.94 4.82 -5.47
CA ILE A 15 2.30 5.27 -5.17
C ILE A 15 2.93 4.23 -4.24
N SER A 16 4.18 3.83 -4.51
CA SER A 16 4.92 2.89 -3.69
C SER A 16 6.02 3.60 -2.90
N PHE A 17 6.11 3.32 -1.60
CA PHE A 17 7.19 3.80 -0.74
C PHE A 17 8.01 2.62 -0.25
N GLU A 18 9.34 2.77 -0.30
CA GLU A 18 10.26 1.82 0.30
C GLU A 18 10.39 2.09 1.80
N VAL A 19 10.36 1.03 2.60
CA VAL A 19 10.51 1.06 4.05
C VAL A 19 11.55 0.02 4.50
N GLU A 20 12.29 0.31 5.57
CA GLU A 20 13.34 -0.61 6.04
C GLU A 20 12.78 -1.88 6.68
N ASP A 21 11.68 -1.77 7.43
CA ASP A 21 10.97 -2.88 8.07
C ASP A 21 9.46 -2.67 7.87
N ILE A 22 8.84 -3.58 7.13
CA ILE A 22 7.42 -3.44 6.78
C ILE A 22 6.50 -3.78 7.96
N ASP A 23 6.89 -4.68 8.85
CA ASP A 23 6.10 -5.05 10.02
C ASP A 23 6.05 -3.89 11.01
N ALA A 24 7.20 -3.24 11.25
CA ALA A 24 7.29 -2.03 12.07
C ALA A 24 6.47 -0.88 11.47
N ALA A 25 6.55 -0.67 10.15
CA ALA A 25 5.77 0.36 9.47
C ALA A 25 4.25 0.12 9.60
N LEU A 26 3.80 -1.13 9.45
CA LEU A 26 2.38 -1.49 9.60
C LEU A 26 1.88 -1.31 11.04
N SER A 27 2.68 -1.70 12.04
CA SER A 27 2.35 -1.46 13.45
C SER A 27 2.17 0.03 13.72
N HIS A 28 3.14 0.85 13.33
CA HIS A 28 3.11 2.30 13.53
C HIS A 28 1.89 2.96 12.86
N LEU A 29 1.54 2.54 11.65
CA LEU A 29 0.37 3.04 10.94
C LEU A 29 -0.93 2.63 11.64
N LYS A 30 -1.02 1.38 12.09
CA LYS A 30 -2.17 0.87 12.83
C LYS A 30 -2.37 1.60 14.15
N GLU A 31 -1.30 1.87 14.90
CA GLU A 31 -1.33 2.66 16.14
C GLU A 31 -1.82 4.10 15.92
N LYS A 32 -1.54 4.66 14.74
CA LYS A 32 -2.05 5.98 14.32
C LYS A 32 -3.48 5.95 13.76
N GLY A 33 -4.15 4.80 13.78
CA GLY A 33 -5.52 4.67 13.29
C GLY A 33 -5.64 4.68 11.77
N VAL A 34 -4.55 4.42 11.03
CA VAL A 34 -4.58 4.31 9.58
C VAL A 34 -5.30 3.02 9.17
N GLU A 35 -6.31 3.13 8.32
CA GLU A 35 -7.00 1.97 7.73
C GLU A 35 -6.05 1.27 6.75
N LEU A 36 -5.64 0.05 7.08
CA LEU A 36 -4.78 -0.81 6.25
C LEU A 36 -5.64 -1.77 5.42
N ILE A 37 -5.26 -1.98 4.15
CA ILE A 37 -5.84 -3.06 3.35
C ILE A 37 -5.21 -4.38 3.76
N ASP A 38 -3.87 -4.39 3.80
CA ASP A 38 -3.08 -5.55 4.21
C ASP A 38 -2.63 -5.32 5.66
N LYS A 39 -3.17 -6.11 6.60
CA LYS A 39 -2.78 -6.06 8.03
C LYS A 39 -1.47 -6.80 8.30
N GLU A 40 -1.11 -7.71 7.41
CA GLU A 40 0.13 -8.45 7.41
C GLU A 40 0.74 -8.32 6.00
N PRO A 41 2.07 -8.20 5.89
CA PRO A 41 2.72 -8.07 4.59
C PRO A 41 2.59 -9.37 3.79
N ARG A 42 2.47 -9.23 2.48
CA ARG A 42 2.41 -10.36 1.52
C ARG A 42 3.51 -10.27 0.49
N VAL A 43 3.77 -11.37 -0.19
CA VAL A 43 4.75 -11.40 -1.29
C VAL A 43 4.19 -10.66 -2.50
N GLY A 44 4.88 -9.62 -2.92
CA GLY A 44 4.57 -8.76 -4.03
C GLY A 44 5.39 -9.07 -5.28
N ALA A 45 5.47 -8.08 -6.18
CA ALA A 45 6.34 -8.15 -7.34
C ALA A 45 7.81 -8.36 -6.91
N GLU A 46 8.57 -9.08 -7.75
CA GLU A 46 9.99 -9.39 -7.51
C GLU A 46 10.25 -10.18 -6.21
N GLY A 47 9.22 -10.82 -5.63
CA GLY A 47 9.36 -11.61 -4.40
C GLY A 47 9.51 -10.77 -3.12
N LYS A 48 9.35 -9.46 -3.20
CA LYS A 48 9.53 -8.55 -2.05
C LYS A 48 8.28 -8.50 -1.17
N ARG A 49 8.46 -8.21 0.12
CA ARG A 49 7.34 -8.04 1.06
C ARG A 49 6.69 -6.69 0.83
N ILE A 50 5.36 -6.70 0.62
CA ILE A 50 4.57 -5.50 0.35
C ILE A 50 3.28 -5.47 1.19
N ALA A 51 2.72 -4.28 1.36
CA ALA A 51 1.42 -4.07 2.00
C ALA A 51 0.73 -2.81 1.45
N PHE A 52 -0.59 -2.83 1.33
CA PHE A 52 -1.35 -1.68 0.86
C PHE A 52 -2.09 -0.95 1.99
N ILE A 53 -2.12 0.38 1.89
CA ILE A 53 -2.91 1.27 2.76
C ILE A 53 -4.23 1.63 2.07
N HIS A 54 -5.32 1.66 2.84
CA HIS A 54 -6.62 1.97 2.28
C HIS A 54 -6.69 3.45 1.83
N PRO A 55 -7.16 3.76 0.61
CA PRO A 55 -7.19 5.14 0.09
C PRO A 55 -7.96 6.15 0.95
N LYS A 56 -8.89 5.69 1.79
CA LYS A 56 -9.58 6.55 2.77
C LYS A 56 -8.61 7.25 3.72
N SER A 57 -7.51 6.61 4.06
CA SER A 57 -6.47 7.16 4.94
C SER A 57 -5.44 8.02 4.20
N CYS A 58 -5.51 8.05 2.86
CA CYS A 58 -4.45 8.60 2.00
C CYS A 58 -5.03 9.51 0.90
N ALA A 59 -6.01 10.35 1.25
CA ALA A 59 -6.62 11.33 0.34
C ALA A 59 -7.13 10.74 -1.00
N GLY A 60 -7.58 9.49 -0.99
CA GLY A 60 -8.09 8.80 -2.16
C GLY A 60 -7.02 8.16 -3.06
N ILE A 61 -5.76 8.15 -2.62
CA ILE A 61 -4.63 7.51 -3.30
C ILE A 61 -4.37 6.13 -2.67
N LEU A 62 -4.20 5.11 -3.51
CA LEU A 62 -3.74 3.80 -3.05
C LEU A 62 -2.23 3.88 -2.80
N ILE A 63 -1.78 3.55 -1.58
CA ILE A 63 -0.36 3.54 -1.23
C ILE A 63 0.09 2.09 -1.03
N GLU A 64 1.21 1.73 -1.64
CA GLU A 64 1.96 0.50 -1.41
C GLU A 64 3.17 0.79 -0.53
N LEU A 65 3.43 -0.05 0.46
CA LEU A 65 4.70 -0.12 1.17
C LEU A 65 5.47 -1.33 0.66
N LYS A 66 6.76 -1.16 0.41
CA LYS A 66 7.66 -2.21 -0.09
C LYS A 66 8.86 -2.29 0.83
N GLU A 67 9.17 -3.49 1.31
CA GLU A 67 10.35 -3.69 2.16
C GLU A 67 11.63 -3.55 1.35
N LYS A 68 12.56 -2.78 1.90
CA LYS A 68 13.91 -2.62 1.37
C LYS A 68 14.65 -3.95 1.47
N THR A 69 15.42 -4.27 0.44
CA THR A 69 16.22 -5.49 0.35
C THR A 69 17.68 -5.18 0.61
#